data_AF-A0A662BGX0-F1
#
_entry.id   AF-A0A662BGX0-F1
#
_cell.length_a   1.000
_cell.length_b   1.000
_cell.length_c   1.000
_cell.angle_alpha   90.00
_cell.angle_beta   90.00
_cell.angle_gamma   90.00
#
_symmetry.space_group_name_H-M   'P 1'
#
loop_
_entity.id
_entity.type
_entity.pdbx_description
1 polymer ?
#
loop_
_entity_poly.entity_id
_entity_poly.type
_entity_poly.pdbx_seq_one_letter_code
_entity_poly.pdbx_strand_id
1 'polypeptide(L)'
;MTNFSLANKLIKLLSKTNVMKSTLRIERLKKRISQKELAKATRVPEQNIYLIENNLLMPKINTAAKIAGFFNLKADEIFRIY
;
A
#
# COMPACT_ATOMS: atom_id res chain seq x y z
N MET A 1 31.31 -12.12 -14.93
CA MET A 1 30.82 -10.77 -15.24
C MET A 1 29.39 -10.62 -14.73
N THR A 2 29.24 -10.63 -13.40
CA THR A 2 28.90 -9.50 -12.50
C THR A 2 27.40 -9.31 -12.28
N ASN A 3 26.83 -10.16 -11.42
CA ASN A 3 25.54 -9.98 -10.71
C ASN A 3 25.40 -8.59 -10.06
N PHE A 4 26.51 -7.90 -9.80
CA PHE A 4 26.55 -6.52 -9.30
C PHE A 4 25.88 -5.49 -10.24
N SER A 5 25.92 -5.69 -11.56
CA SER A 5 25.31 -4.74 -12.51
C SER A 5 23.78 -4.77 -12.43
N LEU A 6 23.19 -5.96 -12.32
CA LEU A 6 21.76 -6.17 -12.14
C LEU A 6 21.28 -5.69 -10.76
N ALA A 7 22.02 -6.02 -9.69
CA ALA A 7 21.70 -5.56 -8.34
C ALA A 7 21.70 -4.02 -8.25
N ASN A 8 22.70 -3.35 -8.83
CA ASN A 8 22.76 -1.89 -8.85
C ASN A 8 21.67 -1.27 -9.73
N LYS A 9 21.27 -1.92 -10.83
CA LYS A 9 20.13 -1.49 -11.64
C LYS A 9 18.81 -1.63 -10.87
N LEU A 10 18.65 -2.70 -10.08
CA LEU A 10 17.49 -2.93 -9.23
C LEU A 10 17.42 -1.89 -8.10
N ILE A 11 18.54 -1.63 -7.41
CA ILE A 11 18.63 -0.59 -6.37
C ILE A 11 18.36 0.81 -6.95
N LYS A 12 18.87 1.10 -8.15
CA LYS A 12 18.58 2.35 -8.87
C LYS A 12 17.11 2.47 -9.30
N LEU A 13 16.45 1.34 -9.59
CA LEU A 13 15.01 1.31 -9.92
C LEU A 13 14.15 1.50 -8.66
N LEU A 14 14.52 0.82 -7.56
CA LEU A 14 13.87 0.93 -6.25
C LEU A 14 14.05 2.30 -5.59
N SER A 15 15.16 3.01 -5.87
CA SER A 15 15.39 4.39 -5.42
C SER A 15 14.75 5.46 -6.31
N LYS A 16 14.40 5.13 -7.57
CA LYS A 16 13.61 6.01 -8.45
C LYS A 16 12.12 5.99 -8.15
N THR A 17 11.62 4.93 -7.53
CA THR A 17 10.25 4.83 -7.04
C THR A 17 10.15 5.51 -5.68
N ASN A 18 9.37 6.60 -5.60
CA ASN A 18 8.96 7.17 -4.31
C ASN A 18 8.44 6.04 -3.41
N VAL A 19 9.16 5.75 -2.32
CA VAL A 19 8.80 4.64 -1.42
C VAL A 19 7.62 5.10 -0.57
N MET A 20 6.43 4.63 -0.91
CA MET A 20 5.25 4.86 -0.08
C MET A 20 5.39 4.10 1.25
N LYS A 21 5.22 4.80 2.38
CA LYS A 21 4.93 4.16 3.67
C LYS A 21 3.41 4.01 3.84
N SER A 22 2.96 2.82 4.21
CA SER A 22 1.56 2.50 4.45
C SER A 22 1.33 1.92 5.85
N THR A 23 0.36 2.45 6.59
CA THR A 23 -0.12 1.87 7.86
C THR A 23 -1.36 1.01 7.69
N LEU A 24 -1.81 0.76 6.45
CA LEU A 24 -3.06 0.04 6.15
C LEU A 24 -3.21 -1.28 6.92
N ARG A 25 -2.14 -2.08 6.96
CA ARG A 25 -2.12 -3.36 7.67
C ARG A 25 -2.34 -3.18 9.17
N ILE A 26 -1.73 -2.16 9.76
CA ILE A 26 -1.85 -1.84 11.18
C ILE A 26 -3.30 -1.44 11.49
N GLU A 27 -3.88 -0.53 10.70
CA GLU A 27 -5.26 -0.09 10.90
C GLU A 27 -6.27 -1.23 10.72
N ARG A 28 -6.04 -2.11 9.75
CA ARG A 28 -6.86 -3.31 9.55
C ARG A 28 -6.80 -4.26 10.76
N LEU A 29 -5.61 -4.51 11.29
CA LEU A 29 -5.41 -5.38 12.44
C LEU A 29 -6.01 -4.79 13.74
N LYS A 30 -5.96 -3.46 13.93
CA LYS A 30 -6.66 -2.79 15.04
C LYS A 30 -8.17 -3.06 15.03
N LYS A 31 -8.79 -3.14 13.85
CA LYS A 31 -10.20 -3.51 13.67
C LYS A 31 -10.47 -5.03 13.70
N ARG A 32 -9.42 -5.87 13.77
CA ARG A 32 -9.51 -7.35 13.77
C ARG A 32 -10.26 -7.94 12.56
N ILE A 33 -10.06 -7.36 11.37
CA ILE A 33 -10.67 -7.85 10.13
C ILE A 33 -9.64 -8.42 9.14
N SER A 34 -10.07 -9.36 8.31
CA SER A 34 -9.32 -9.94 7.19
C SER A 34 -9.19 -8.97 6.00
N GLN A 35 -8.29 -9.27 5.06
CA GLN A 35 -8.15 -8.50 3.81
C GLN A 35 -9.44 -8.55 2.98
N LYS A 36 -10.11 -9.72 2.93
CA LYS A 36 -11.41 -9.92 2.28
C LYS A 36 -12.52 -9.04 2.87
N GLU A 37 -12.58 -8.94 4.19
CA GLU A 37 -13.57 -8.08 4.86
C GLU A 37 -13.32 -6.59 4.58
N LEU A 38 -12.06 -6.16 4.61
CA LEU A 38 -11.69 -4.78 4.23
C LEU A 38 -12.03 -4.49 2.76
N ALA A 39 -11.75 -5.42 1.86
CA ALA A 39 -12.07 -5.33 0.44
C ALA A 39 -13.57 -5.15 0.22
N LYS A 40 -14.40 -5.97 0.90
CA LYS A 40 -15.86 -5.87 0.85
C LYS A 40 -16.36 -4.53 1.39
N ALA A 41 -15.84 -4.06 2.52
CA ALA A 41 -16.26 -2.82 3.15
C ALA A 41 -15.91 -1.57 2.32
N THR A 42 -14.75 -1.58 1.64
CA THR A 42 -14.25 -0.44 0.86
C THR A 42 -14.62 -0.51 -0.62
N ARG A 43 -15.17 -1.63 -1.10
CA ARG A 43 -15.37 -1.94 -2.54
C ARG A 43 -14.07 -1.75 -3.32
N VAL A 44 -12.97 -2.22 -2.75
CA VAL A 44 -11.63 -2.29 -3.35
C VAL A 44 -11.37 -3.77 -3.64
N PRO A 45 -10.79 -4.13 -4.81
CA PRO A 45 -10.42 -5.52 -5.08
C PRO A 45 -9.52 -6.08 -3.97
N GLU A 46 -9.79 -7.30 -3.51
CA GLU A 46 -9.00 -7.94 -2.44
C GLU A 46 -7.51 -8.02 -2.79
N GLN A 47 -7.19 -8.32 -4.05
CA GLN A 47 -5.83 -8.29 -4.58
C GLN A 47 -5.15 -6.93 -4.37
N ASN A 48 -5.88 -5.82 -4.52
CA ASN A 48 -5.30 -4.50 -4.29
C ASN A 48 -5.00 -4.28 -2.81
N ILE A 49 -5.85 -4.75 -1.89
CA ILE A 49 -5.55 -4.70 -0.45
C ILE A 49 -4.24 -5.44 -0.17
N TYR A 50 -4.08 -6.65 -0.68
CA TYR A 50 -2.84 -7.42 -0.56
C TYR A 50 -1.63 -6.65 -1.13
N LEU A 51 -1.72 -6.15 -2.37
CA LEU A 51 -0.60 -5.46 -3.01
C LEU A 51 -0.22 -4.16 -2.27
N ILE A 52 -1.21 -3.40 -1.79
CA ILE A 52 -0.98 -2.16 -1.03
C ILE A 52 -0.33 -2.46 0.32
N GLU A 53 -0.79 -3.49 1.04
CA GLU A 53 -0.19 -3.87 2.34
C GLU A 53 1.25 -4.37 2.23
N ASN A 54 1.66 -4.85 1.05
CA ASN A 54 3.01 -5.32 0.77
C ASN A 54 3.85 -4.28 -0.01
N ASN A 55 3.38 -3.04 -0.13
CA ASN A 55 4.03 -1.96 -0.90
C ASN A 55 4.33 -2.32 -2.37
N LEU A 56 3.56 -3.24 -2.95
CA LEU A 56 3.63 -3.67 -4.36
C LEU A 56 2.75 -2.81 -5.28
N LEU A 57 1.86 -2.00 -4.69
CA LEU A 57 0.95 -1.13 -5.41
C LEU A 57 0.71 0.16 -4.60
N MET A 58 0.92 1.31 -5.23
CA MET A 58 0.43 2.59 -4.69
C MET A 58 -1.07 2.72 -4.98
N PRO A 59 -1.91 3.03 -3.98
CA PRO A 59 -3.33 3.24 -4.21
C PRO A 59 -3.56 4.51 -5.05
N LYS A 60 -4.43 4.41 -6.06
CA LYS A 60 -4.99 5.60 -6.72
C LYS A 60 -5.84 6.40 -5.74
N ILE A 61 -6.05 7.69 -6.01
CA ILE A 61 -6.80 8.60 -5.14
C ILE A 61 -8.15 8.03 -4.67
N ASN A 62 -8.92 7.40 -5.56
CA ASN A 62 -10.21 6.79 -5.22
C ASN A 62 -10.06 5.61 -4.23
N THR A 63 -9.04 4.78 -4.40
CA THR A 63 -8.74 3.66 -3.50
C THR A 63 -8.30 4.17 -2.14
N ALA A 64 -7.39 5.16 -2.12
CA ALA A 64 -6.93 5.79 -0.90
C ALA A 64 -8.09 6.43 -0.12
N ALA A 65 -8.95 7.19 -0.79
CA ALA A 65 -10.13 7.82 -0.20
C ALA A 65 -11.15 6.82 0.37
N LYS A 66 -11.44 5.73 -0.36
CA LYS A 66 -12.35 4.66 0.11
C LYS A 66 -11.84 4.00 1.39
N ILE A 67 -10.55 3.66 1.40
CA ILE A 67 -9.89 3.05 2.56
C ILE A 67 -9.87 4.02 3.74
N ALA A 68 -9.45 5.27 3.51
CA ALA A 68 -9.39 6.31 4.51
C ALA A 68 -10.78 6.59 5.14
N GLY A 69 -11.83 6.67 4.31
CA GLY A 69 -13.21 6.82 4.77
C GLY A 69 -13.68 5.66 5.64
N PHE A 70 -13.31 4.41 5.33
CA PHE A 70 -13.64 3.26 6.18
C PHE A 70 -12.99 3.34 7.57
N PHE A 71 -11.78 3.89 7.67
CA PHE A 71 -11.08 4.09 8.94
C PHE A 71 -11.41 5.42 9.63
N ASN A 72 -12.18 6.30 9.00
CA ASN A 72 -12.40 7.68 9.45
C ASN A 72 -11.08 8.45 9.68
N LEU A 73 -10.13 8.26 8.78
CA LEU A 73 -8.83 8.93 8.74
C LEU A 73 -8.69 9.71 7.43
N LYS A 74 -7.70 10.59 7.36
CA LYS A 74 -7.25 11.17 6.10
C LYS A 74 -6.34 10.19 5.36
N ALA A 75 -6.29 10.32 4.03
CA ALA A 75 -5.51 9.41 3.20
C ALA A 75 -4.00 9.50 3.48
N ASP A 76 -3.48 10.68 3.82
CA ASP A 76 -2.08 10.94 4.18
C ASP A 76 -1.68 10.41 5.57
N GLU A 77 -2.67 10.16 6.44
CA GLU A 77 -2.44 9.45 7.70
C GLU A 77 -2.15 7.96 7.47
N ILE A 78 -2.70 7.39 6.39
CA ILE A 78 -2.54 5.97 6.04
C ILE A 78 -1.39 5.77 5.04
N PHE A 79 -1.27 6.64 4.03
CA PHE A 79 -0.33 6.52 2.92
C PHE A 79 0.55 7.77 2.82
N ARG A 80 1.85 7.64 3.12
CA ARG A 80 2.80 8.75 3.08
C ARG A 80 3.82 8.57 1.97
N ILE A 81 4.03 9.64 1.22
CA ILE A 81 5.08 9.77 0.21
C ILE A 81 6.02 10.87 0.73
N TYR A 82 7.31 10.59 0.77
CA TYR A 82 8.38 11.52 1.17
C TYR A 82 9.54 11.43 0.19
#